data_AF-A0AA38GIV8-F1
#
_entry.id   AF-A0AA38GIV8-F1
#
_cell.length_a   1.000
_cell.length_b   1.000
_cell.length_c   1.000
_cell.angle_alpha   90.00
_cell.angle_beta   90.00
_cell.angle_gamma   90.00
#
_symmetry.space_group_name_H-M   'P 1'
#
loop_
_entity.id
_entity.type
_entity.pdbx_description
1 polymer ?
#
loop_
_entity_poly.entity_id
_entity_poly.type
_entity_poly.pdbx_seq_one_letter_code
_entity_poly.pdbx_strand_id
1 'polypeptide(L)'
;KLEQKKQINCKALSTGRNGRWRNQHGGILPAVFVLVSEVFENLAFLANATNLVNYFYGFMHFLLAKSANTLTNFMGTSFLLALLGGFVSDTFITTYWTVITFSLVELIGLVILTIQAHYPSLKPPACNTATSVVGICKQVEGGEAAMLYIGLYLVALGVGGVKGSLPVHGADQFDENHGKERKLRSKFFNWFLFSMCAGSLLAVTFVVWVQENKGWQWGFGLSSISILLVLAFFVLDTCKYRNRIPTGSPLTRIAQVIVAAVRKRRIGNQVSTDDTNYGSDKENGNVTPRTPQFR
;
A
#
# COMPACT_ATOMS: atom_id res chain seq x y z
N LYS A 1 16.54 18.84 3.90
CA LYS A 1 17.95 19.14 3.51
C LYS A 1 18.62 18.00 2.73
N LEU A 2 18.53 16.73 3.14
CA LEU A 2 19.06 15.59 2.37
C LEU A 2 18.31 15.36 1.03
N GLU A 3 16.99 15.60 1.03
CA GLU A 3 16.14 15.53 -0.16
C GLU A 3 16.49 16.59 -1.22
N GLN A 4 16.76 17.82 -0.78
CA GLN A 4 17.29 18.88 -1.66
C GLN A 4 18.67 18.50 -2.24
N LYS A 5 19.52 17.79 -1.49
CA LYS A 5 20.86 17.38 -1.94
C LYS A 5 20.82 16.34 -3.07
N LYS A 6 19.83 15.42 -3.06
CA LYS A 6 19.59 14.47 -4.18
C LYS A 6 19.02 15.17 -5.43
N GLN A 7 18.12 16.13 -5.26
CA GLN A 7 17.65 16.97 -6.37
C GLN A 7 18.77 17.85 -6.96
N ILE A 8 19.71 18.33 -6.15
CA ILE A 8 20.91 19.05 -6.61
C ILE A 8 21.85 18.13 -7.42
N ASN A 9 21.97 16.84 -7.07
CA ASN A 9 22.78 15.89 -7.84
C ASN A 9 22.18 15.51 -9.20
N CYS A 10 20.84 15.39 -9.33
CA CYS A 10 20.21 15.23 -10.66
C CYS A 10 20.50 16.45 -11.58
N LYS A 11 20.65 17.65 -11.00
CA LYS A 11 21.04 18.88 -11.72
C LYS A 11 22.49 18.82 -12.25
N ALA A 12 23.40 18.16 -11.55
CA ALA A 12 24.82 18.06 -11.91
C ALA A 12 25.08 16.99 -12.99
N LEU A 13 24.26 15.94 -13.07
CA LEU A 13 24.41 14.89 -14.10
C LEU A 13 23.87 15.31 -15.49
N SER A 14 23.08 16.39 -15.56
CA SER A 14 22.43 16.84 -16.81
C SER A 14 23.00 18.14 -17.39
N THR A 15 24.13 18.64 -16.86
CA THR A 15 24.75 19.92 -17.24
C THR A 15 25.46 19.84 -18.61
N GLY A 16 24.78 19.32 -19.63
CA GLY A 16 25.24 19.25 -21.01
C GLY A 16 24.21 19.65 -22.07
N ARG A 17 22.96 20.01 -21.71
CA ARG A 17 21.96 20.46 -22.70
C ARG A 17 21.15 21.67 -22.21
N ASN A 18 21.36 22.80 -22.89
CA ASN A 18 20.68 24.09 -22.72
C ASN A 18 19.19 24.01 -23.14
N GLY A 19 18.28 24.55 -22.31
CA GLY A 19 16.95 25.01 -22.76
C GLY A 19 15.75 24.81 -21.80
N ARG A 20 15.17 25.92 -21.32
CA ARG A 20 13.79 26.12 -20.78
C ARG A 20 13.31 25.22 -19.61
N TRP A 21 13.47 25.73 -18.38
CA TRP A 21 13.22 25.02 -17.12
C TRP A 21 11.81 25.18 -16.51
N ARG A 22 10.74 25.22 -17.31
CA ARG A 22 9.35 25.19 -16.80
C ARG A 22 8.58 23.89 -17.13
N ASN A 23 9.18 23.00 -17.93
CA ASN A 23 8.54 21.79 -18.50
C ASN A 23 9.30 20.46 -18.23
N GLN A 24 10.21 20.40 -17.25
CA GLN A 24 11.15 19.26 -17.19
C GLN A 24 10.74 18.09 -16.29
N HIS A 25 9.75 18.23 -15.41
CA HIS A 25 9.34 17.18 -14.48
C HIS A 25 7.85 16.86 -14.67
N GLY A 26 7.52 15.58 -14.71
CA GLY A 26 6.17 15.09 -15.01
C GLY A 26 5.90 14.91 -16.51
N GLY A 27 4.68 14.51 -16.85
CA GLY A 27 4.25 14.23 -18.23
C GLY A 27 3.99 12.76 -18.50
N ILE A 28 3.78 12.43 -19.78
CA ILE A 28 3.30 11.11 -20.22
C ILE A 28 4.35 10.02 -19.93
N LEU A 29 5.64 10.31 -20.13
CA LEU A 29 6.70 9.32 -19.94
C LEU A 29 6.80 8.80 -18.49
N PRO A 30 6.95 9.63 -17.44
CA PRO A 30 6.93 9.15 -16.06
C PRO A 30 5.61 8.47 -15.69
N ALA A 31 4.48 8.94 -16.25
CA ALA A 31 3.19 8.28 -16.04
C ALA A 31 3.14 6.86 -16.63
N VAL A 32 3.74 6.61 -17.81
CA VAL A 32 3.85 5.26 -18.38
C VAL A 32 4.66 4.33 -17.47
N PHE A 33 5.74 4.80 -16.86
CA PHE A 33 6.49 3.98 -15.90
C PHE A 33 5.68 3.63 -14.64
N VAL A 34 4.83 4.54 -14.16
CA VAL A 34 3.87 4.24 -13.09
C VAL A 34 2.86 3.18 -13.55
N LEU A 35 2.35 3.27 -14.77
CA LEU A 35 1.40 2.30 -15.33
C LEU A 35 2.02 0.91 -15.51
N VAL A 36 3.30 0.84 -15.91
CA VAL A 36 4.04 -0.42 -16.00
C VAL A 36 4.30 -0.99 -14.60
N SER A 37 4.66 -0.13 -13.64
CA SER A 37 4.85 -0.55 -12.26
C SER A 37 3.57 -1.11 -11.63
N GLU A 38 2.41 -0.52 -11.94
CA GLU A 38 1.11 -1.05 -11.53
C GLU A 38 0.85 -2.47 -12.06
N VAL A 39 1.24 -2.77 -13.31
CA VAL A 39 1.10 -4.12 -13.86
C VAL A 39 1.89 -5.13 -13.01
N PHE A 40 3.14 -4.81 -12.68
CA PHE A 40 4.02 -5.72 -11.93
C PHE A 40 3.64 -5.84 -10.46
N GLU A 41 3.27 -4.73 -9.80
CA GLU A 41 2.76 -4.76 -8.42
C GLU A 41 1.49 -5.59 -8.34
N ASN A 42 0.51 -5.31 -9.21
CA ASN A 42 -0.77 -5.99 -9.11
C ASN A 42 -0.66 -7.45 -9.51
N LEU A 43 0.26 -7.78 -10.42
CA LEU A 43 0.63 -9.16 -10.75
C LEU A 43 1.17 -9.90 -9.53
N ALA A 44 2.15 -9.32 -8.82
CA ALA A 44 2.73 -9.95 -7.63
C ALA A 44 1.70 -10.12 -6.51
N PHE A 45 0.91 -9.08 -6.23
CA PHE A 45 -0.13 -9.13 -5.21
C PHE A 45 -1.18 -10.21 -5.51
N LEU A 46 -1.77 -10.20 -6.72
CA LEU A 46 -2.83 -11.15 -7.04
C LEU A 46 -2.34 -12.57 -7.19
N ALA A 47 -1.14 -12.80 -7.72
CA ALA A 47 -0.59 -14.15 -7.82
C ALA A 47 -0.43 -14.79 -6.44
N ASN A 48 -0.07 -14.00 -5.43
CA ASN A 48 -0.01 -14.47 -4.06
C ASN A 48 -1.43 -14.60 -3.46
N ALA A 49 -2.27 -13.58 -3.62
CA ALA A 49 -3.60 -13.55 -3.00
C ALA A 49 -4.52 -14.67 -3.49
N THR A 50 -4.47 -15.08 -4.76
CA THR A 50 -5.38 -16.10 -5.29
C THR A 50 -4.94 -17.53 -4.94
N ASN A 51 -3.65 -17.76 -4.72
CA ASN A 51 -3.13 -19.12 -4.59
C ASN A 51 -2.57 -19.44 -3.19
N LEU A 52 -2.36 -18.46 -2.31
CA LEU A 52 -1.81 -18.68 -0.96
C LEU A 52 -2.61 -19.70 -0.11
N VAL A 53 -3.91 -19.89 -0.35
CA VAL A 53 -4.68 -20.97 0.31
C VAL A 53 -4.10 -22.34 0.00
N ASN A 54 -3.72 -22.59 -1.26
CA ASN A 54 -3.10 -23.84 -1.68
C ASN A 54 -1.70 -24.00 -1.07
N TYR A 55 -0.96 -22.90 -0.89
CA TYR A 55 0.31 -22.92 -0.16
C TYR A 55 0.12 -23.30 1.30
N PHE A 56 -0.82 -22.66 2.00
CA PHE A 56 -1.08 -22.95 3.41
C PHE A 56 -1.60 -24.37 3.63
N TYR A 57 -2.51 -24.82 2.79
CA TYR A 57 -3.09 -26.17 2.89
C TYR A 57 -2.09 -27.26 2.49
N GLY A 58 -1.45 -27.12 1.32
CA GLY A 58 -0.60 -28.15 0.74
C GLY A 58 0.83 -28.18 1.29
N PHE A 59 1.42 -27.02 1.60
CA PHE A 59 2.83 -26.93 2.01
C PHE A 59 3.02 -26.65 3.51
N MET A 60 2.08 -25.93 4.14
CA MET A 60 2.13 -25.64 5.59
C MET A 60 1.18 -26.53 6.41
N HIS A 61 0.49 -27.47 5.75
CA HIS A 61 -0.45 -28.41 6.36
C HIS A 61 -1.50 -27.76 7.27
N PHE A 62 -1.89 -26.51 6.99
CA PHE A 62 -2.99 -25.87 7.70
C PHE A 62 -4.32 -26.53 7.30
N LEU A 63 -5.27 -26.59 8.24
CA LEU A 63 -6.65 -26.93 7.92
C LEU A 63 -7.21 -25.92 6.91
N LEU A 64 -8.06 -26.38 5.98
CA LEU A 64 -8.63 -25.54 4.92
C LEU A 64 -9.31 -24.27 5.49
N ALA A 65 -10.04 -24.39 6.60
CA ALA A 65 -10.66 -23.25 7.27
C ALA A 65 -9.62 -22.23 7.81
N LYS A 66 -8.51 -22.71 8.39
CA LYS A 66 -7.42 -21.85 8.89
C LYS A 66 -6.67 -21.18 7.73
N SER A 67 -6.46 -21.91 6.62
CA SER A 67 -5.86 -21.38 5.39
C SER A 67 -6.69 -20.25 4.79
N ALA A 68 -8.01 -20.45 4.65
CA ALA A 68 -8.93 -19.44 4.14
C ALA A 68 -8.95 -18.19 5.02
N ASN A 69 -9.05 -18.36 6.36
CA ASN A 69 -9.00 -17.24 7.30
C ASN A 69 -7.66 -16.50 7.27
N THR A 70 -6.55 -17.21 7.12
CA THR A 70 -5.22 -16.58 7.03
C THR A 70 -5.09 -15.75 5.76
N LEU A 71 -5.60 -16.24 4.62
CA LEU A 71 -5.62 -15.48 3.38
C LEU A 71 -6.52 -14.25 3.47
N THR A 72 -7.76 -14.39 3.96
CA THR A 72 -8.69 -13.26 4.05
C THR A 72 -8.19 -12.21 5.05
N ASN A 73 -7.58 -12.63 6.16
CA ASN A 73 -6.91 -11.73 7.10
C ASN A 73 -5.74 -10.99 6.44
N PHE A 74 -4.90 -11.68 5.65
CA PHE A 74 -3.83 -11.04 4.89
C PHE A 74 -4.39 -9.98 3.93
N MET A 75 -5.36 -10.33 3.09
CA MET A 75 -5.95 -9.40 2.12
C MET A 75 -6.61 -8.20 2.82
N GLY A 76 -7.41 -8.46 3.87
CA GLY A 76 -8.05 -7.41 4.66
C GLY A 76 -7.04 -6.47 5.31
N THR A 77 -5.96 -7.03 5.85
CA THR A 77 -4.86 -6.24 6.44
C THR A 77 -4.17 -5.38 5.39
N SER A 78 -3.88 -5.91 4.20
CA SER A 78 -3.27 -5.13 3.10
C SER A 78 -4.13 -3.93 2.70
N PHE A 79 -5.45 -4.10 2.57
CA PHE A 79 -6.35 -3.00 2.23
C PHE A 79 -6.51 -1.97 3.34
N LEU A 80 -6.53 -2.39 4.62
CA LEU A 80 -6.51 -1.46 5.75
C LEU A 80 -5.19 -0.69 5.82
N LEU A 81 -4.06 -1.37 5.58
CA LEU A 81 -2.74 -0.75 5.50
C LEU A 81 -2.62 0.19 4.30
N ALA A 82 -3.42 0.03 3.24
CA ALA A 82 -3.46 0.99 2.14
C ALA A 82 -4.00 2.36 2.54
N LEU A 83 -5.00 2.40 3.43
CA LEU A 83 -5.48 3.65 4.00
C LEU A 83 -4.39 4.34 4.83
N LEU A 84 -3.63 3.56 5.61
CA LEU A 84 -2.50 4.06 6.39
C LEU A 84 -1.33 4.50 5.48
N GLY A 85 -1.08 3.78 4.41
CA GLY A 85 -0.07 4.12 3.39
C GLY A 85 -0.34 5.47 2.73
N GLY A 86 -1.59 5.67 2.27
CA GLY A 86 -2.03 6.96 1.72
C GLY A 86 -1.94 8.09 2.75
N PHE A 87 -2.33 7.82 4.00
CA PHE A 87 -2.16 8.79 5.09
C PHE A 87 -0.69 9.19 5.30
N VAL A 88 0.23 8.22 5.29
CA VAL A 88 1.67 8.46 5.44
C VAL A 88 2.23 9.29 4.27
N SER A 89 1.82 9.00 3.03
CA SER A 89 2.26 9.77 1.86
C SER A 89 1.71 11.20 1.82
N ASP A 90 0.56 11.43 2.44
CA ASP A 90 -0.06 12.75 2.47
C ASP A 90 0.50 13.64 3.59
N THR A 91 1.04 13.05 4.66
CA THR A 91 1.42 13.77 5.89
C THR A 91 2.92 13.84 6.15
N PHE A 92 3.66 12.75 5.94
CA PHE A 92 5.04 12.65 6.43
C PHE A 92 6.08 12.57 5.31
N ILE A 93 5.82 11.79 4.27
CA ILE A 93 6.82 11.41 3.25
C ILE A 93 6.21 11.64 1.86
N THR A 94 7.00 12.01 0.84
CA THR A 94 6.47 12.17 -0.52
C THR A 94 5.93 10.83 -1.08
N THR A 95 5.00 10.91 -2.02
CA THR A 95 4.43 9.73 -2.70
C THR A 95 5.52 8.85 -3.34
N TYR A 96 6.55 9.46 -3.94
CA TYR A 96 7.71 8.76 -4.49
C TYR A 96 8.47 7.92 -3.44
N TRP A 97 8.83 8.52 -2.31
CA TRP A 97 9.56 7.81 -1.25
C TRP A 97 8.69 6.77 -0.55
N THR A 98 7.39 7.03 -0.47
CA THR A 98 6.41 6.06 0.04
C THR A 98 6.44 4.81 -0.83
N VAL A 99 6.27 4.93 -2.14
CA VAL A 99 6.32 3.76 -3.05
C VAL A 99 7.64 2.99 -2.89
N ILE A 100 8.80 3.67 -2.90
CA ILE A 100 10.09 2.98 -2.78
C ILE A 100 10.24 2.25 -1.44
N THR A 101 9.94 2.91 -0.32
CA THR A 101 10.13 2.32 1.02
C THR A 101 9.20 1.13 1.23
N PHE A 102 7.93 1.25 0.82
CA PHE A 102 6.96 0.17 0.95
C PHE A 102 7.21 -0.97 -0.06
N SER A 103 7.65 -0.71 -1.29
CA SER A 103 8.09 -1.76 -2.21
C SER A 103 9.33 -2.52 -1.71
N LEU A 104 10.26 -1.85 -1.00
CA LEU A 104 11.39 -2.53 -0.34
C LEU A 104 10.90 -3.45 0.80
N VAL A 105 9.95 -2.99 1.60
CA VAL A 105 9.32 -3.80 2.67
C VAL A 105 8.60 -5.01 2.07
N GLU A 106 7.87 -4.82 0.98
CA GLU A 106 7.22 -5.90 0.23
C GLU A 106 8.24 -6.93 -0.27
N LEU A 107 9.33 -6.46 -0.89
CA LEU A 107 10.40 -7.31 -1.40
C LEU A 107 11.03 -8.15 -0.29
N ILE A 108 11.29 -7.55 0.89
CA ILE A 108 11.82 -8.28 2.05
C ILE A 108 10.85 -9.38 2.48
N GLY A 109 9.55 -9.08 2.56
CA GLY A 109 8.52 -10.06 2.87
C GLY A 109 8.48 -11.23 1.87
N LEU A 110 8.53 -10.93 0.58
CA LEU A 110 8.55 -11.95 -0.49
C LEU A 110 9.84 -12.77 -0.47
N VAL A 111 10.99 -12.17 -0.17
CA VAL A 111 12.27 -12.89 -0.03
C VAL A 111 12.22 -13.84 1.16
N ILE A 112 11.67 -13.43 2.31
CA ILE A 112 11.48 -14.31 3.47
C ILE A 112 10.59 -15.51 3.09
N LEU A 113 9.46 -15.26 2.43
CA LEU A 113 8.57 -16.34 1.97
C LEU A 113 9.24 -17.24 0.92
N THR A 114 10.07 -16.68 0.04
CA THR A 114 10.83 -17.45 -0.97
C THR A 114 11.87 -18.34 -0.32
N ILE A 115 12.62 -17.83 0.66
CA ILE A 115 13.60 -18.60 1.44
C ILE A 115 12.89 -19.73 2.18
N GLN A 116 11.78 -19.43 2.87
CA GLN A 116 10.97 -20.45 3.53
C GLN A 116 10.42 -21.48 2.54
N ALA A 117 10.05 -21.05 1.33
CA ALA A 117 9.60 -21.93 0.25
C ALA A 117 10.74 -22.74 -0.41
N HIS A 118 12.00 -22.36 -0.24
CA HIS A 118 13.13 -23.06 -0.84
C HIS A 118 13.72 -24.12 0.10
N TYR A 119 13.92 -23.79 1.37
CA TYR A 119 14.57 -24.70 2.32
C TYR A 119 13.57 -25.69 2.94
N PRO A 120 13.79 -27.01 2.76
CA PRO A 120 12.91 -28.03 3.34
C PRO A 120 12.98 -28.09 4.87
N SER A 121 14.06 -27.56 5.48
CA SER A 121 14.22 -27.47 6.93
C SER A 121 13.40 -26.37 7.60
N LEU A 122 12.78 -25.47 6.81
CA LEU A 122 11.92 -24.37 7.30
C LEU A 122 10.43 -24.66 7.08
N LYS A 123 10.12 -25.93 6.79
CA LYS A 123 8.81 -26.44 6.41
C LYS A 123 8.52 -27.73 7.18
N PRO A 124 7.23 -28.03 7.39
CA PRO A 124 6.87 -29.31 7.98
C PRO A 124 7.24 -30.44 7.01
N PRO A 125 7.60 -31.64 7.53
CA PRO A 125 7.98 -32.77 6.70
C PRO A 125 6.84 -33.16 5.76
N ALA A 126 7.17 -33.43 4.49
CA ALA A 126 6.19 -33.72 3.44
C ALA A 126 5.22 -34.85 3.87
N CYS A 127 3.92 -34.54 3.85
CA CYS A 127 2.87 -35.43 4.27
C CYS A 127 1.93 -35.69 3.09
N ASN A 128 1.84 -36.95 2.65
CA ASN A 128 0.95 -37.33 1.56
C ASN A 128 -0.48 -37.42 2.09
N THR A 129 -1.27 -36.35 1.88
CA THR A 129 -2.69 -36.25 2.26
C THR A 129 -3.59 -37.26 1.54
N ALA A 130 -3.10 -37.99 0.52
CA ALA A 130 -3.83 -39.01 -0.22
C ALA A 130 -3.75 -40.43 0.37
N THR A 131 -2.79 -40.71 1.27
CA THR A 131 -2.54 -42.06 1.83
C THR A 131 -2.52 -42.09 3.36
N SER A 132 -2.56 -40.92 4.00
CA SER A 132 -2.59 -40.82 5.46
C SER A 132 -4.04 -40.64 5.94
N VAL A 133 -4.40 -41.45 6.93
CA VAL A 133 -5.65 -41.34 7.69
C VAL A 133 -5.82 -39.89 8.11
N VAL A 134 -6.99 -39.32 7.83
CA VAL A 134 -7.43 -37.97 8.19
C VAL A 134 -6.83 -37.54 9.54
N GLY A 135 -5.82 -36.65 9.53
CA GLY A 135 -5.45 -35.88 10.72
C GLY A 135 -4.02 -35.94 11.31
N ILE A 136 -3.01 -36.55 10.67
CA ILE A 136 -1.63 -36.58 11.25
C ILE A 136 -0.57 -35.99 10.32
N CYS A 137 -0.84 -34.84 9.70
CA CYS A 137 0.24 -34.00 9.19
C CYS A 137 0.59 -32.97 10.27
N LYS A 138 1.85 -32.95 10.71
CA LYS A 138 2.32 -31.96 11.70
C LYS A 138 2.14 -30.57 11.09
N GLN A 139 1.32 -29.75 11.72
CA GLN A 139 1.14 -28.35 11.34
C GLN A 139 2.44 -27.59 11.60
N VAL A 140 2.66 -26.50 10.86
CA VAL A 140 3.74 -25.57 11.17
C VAL A 140 3.54 -24.99 12.57
N GLU A 141 4.51 -25.21 13.44
CA GLU A 141 4.51 -24.75 14.83
C GLU A 141 5.83 -24.05 15.18
N GLY A 142 5.78 -23.12 16.13
CA GLY A 142 6.95 -22.42 16.62
C GLY A 142 7.56 -21.41 15.63
N GLY A 143 8.88 -21.45 15.45
CA GLY A 143 9.63 -20.45 14.69
C GLY A 143 9.31 -20.40 13.20
N GLU A 144 8.93 -21.52 12.59
CA GLU A 144 8.55 -21.59 11.17
C GLU A 144 7.23 -20.87 10.90
N ALA A 145 6.26 -20.97 11.83
CA ALA A 145 5.00 -20.25 11.73
C ALA A 145 5.23 -18.74 11.91
N ALA A 146 6.11 -18.36 12.84
CA ALA A 146 6.49 -16.97 13.04
C ALA A 146 7.11 -16.37 11.77
N MET A 147 8.04 -17.10 11.11
CA MET A 147 8.64 -16.67 9.84
C MET A 147 7.58 -16.46 8.75
N LEU A 148 6.61 -17.37 8.63
CA LEU A 148 5.52 -17.27 7.67
C LEU A 148 4.68 -16.00 7.90
N TYR A 149 4.24 -15.78 9.14
CA TYR A 149 3.41 -14.61 9.47
C TYR A 149 4.20 -13.30 9.33
N ILE A 150 5.48 -13.27 9.71
CA ILE A 150 6.34 -12.10 9.50
C ILE A 150 6.45 -11.78 8.01
N GLY A 151 6.75 -12.77 7.18
CA GLY A 151 6.81 -12.58 5.73
C GLY A 151 5.47 -12.09 5.15
N LEU A 152 4.37 -12.74 5.53
CA LEU A 152 3.03 -12.43 5.05
C LEU A 152 2.59 -11.00 5.42
N TYR A 153 2.83 -10.58 6.66
CA TYR A 153 2.46 -9.23 7.10
C TYR A 153 3.41 -8.14 6.60
N LEU A 154 4.68 -8.45 6.33
CA LEU A 154 5.58 -7.54 5.62
C LEU A 154 5.12 -7.31 4.18
N VAL A 155 4.70 -8.37 3.47
CA VAL A 155 4.07 -8.23 2.15
C VAL A 155 2.80 -7.39 2.25
N ALA A 156 1.93 -7.65 3.24
CA ALA A 156 0.70 -6.88 3.42
C ALA A 156 0.97 -5.38 3.65
N LEU A 157 1.99 -5.07 4.46
CA LEU A 157 2.43 -3.71 4.72
C LEU A 157 2.97 -3.02 3.47
N GLY A 158 3.81 -3.72 2.71
CA GLY A 158 4.37 -3.21 1.46
C GLY A 158 3.31 -2.93 0.40
N VAL A 159 2.47 -3.92 0.10
CA VAL A 159 1.34 -3.80 -0.84
C VAL A 159 0.42 -2.65 -0.44
N GLY A 160 0.05 -2.57 0.85
CA GLY A 160 -0.80 -1.49 1.35
C GLY A 160 -0.20 -0.12 1.05
N GLY A 161 1.06 0.10 1.45
CA GLY A 161 1.74 1.37 1.22
C GLY A 161 1.85 1.77 -0.26
N VAL A 162 2.17 0.82 -1.13
CA VAL A 162 2.27 1.06 -2.57
C VAL A 162 0.89 1.37 -3.15
N LYS A 163 -0.13 0.53 -2.91
CA LYS A 163 -1.49 0.75 -3.45
C LYS A 163 -2.13 2.05 -2.96
N GLY A 164 -1.81 2.48 -1.73
CA GLY A 164 -2.29 3.74 -1.16
C GLY A 164 -1.67 4.99 -1.79
N SER A 165 -0.47 4.89 -2.38
CA SER A 165 0.30 6.05 -2.85
C SER A 165 0.58 6.07 -4.35
N LEU A 166 0.60 4.92 -5.03
CA LEU A 166 0.95 4.77 -6.44
C LEU A 166 -0.03 5.47 -7.41
N PRO A 167 -1.36 5.36 -7.27
CA PRO A 167 -2.29 6.06 -8.16
C PRO A 167 -2.17 7.59 -8.03
N VAL A 168 -1.98 8.07 -6.80
CA VAL A 168 -1.78 9.49 -6.50
C VAL A 168 -0.47 9.99 -7.12
N HIS A 169 0.61 9.21 -6.96
CA HIS A 169 1.90 9.52 -7.58
C HIS A 169 1.81 9.65 -9.11
N GLY A 170 1.08 8.74 -9.77
CA GLY A 170 0.84 8.82 -11.21
C GLY A 170 -0.01 10.02 -11.62
N ALA A 171 -1.03 10.36 -10.83
CA ALA A 171 -1.86 11.54 -11.06
C ALA A 171 -1.07 12.85 -10.91
N ASP A 172 -0.11 12.90 -9.97
CA ASP A 172 0.78 14.04 -9.73
C ASP A 172 1.71 14.37 -10.91
N GLN A 173 1.83 13.46 -11.89
CA GLN A 173 2.61 13.72 -13.12
C GLN A 173 1.93 14.72 -14.06
N PHE A 174 0.65 15.05 -13.83
CA PHE A 174 -0.14 15.97 -14.65
C PHE A 174 -0.63 17.17 -13.82
N ASP A 175 -0.51 18.39 -14.34
CA ASP A 175 -1.05 19.59 -13.71
C ASP A 175 -2.56 19.73 -13.95
N GLU A 176 -3.29 20.04 -12.88
CA GLU A 176 -4.74 20.20 -12.90
C GLU A 176 -5.18 21.56 -13.45
N ASN A 177 -4.31 22.57 -13.34
CA ASN A 177 -4.59 23.94 -13.78
C ASN A 177 -4.49 24.11 -15.30
N HIS A 178 -3.91 23.12 -16.00
CA HIS A 178 -3.76 23.13 -17.46
C HIS A 178 -4.81 22.25 -18.13
N GLY A 179 -5.72 22.85 -18.91
CA GLY A 179 -6.85 22.12 -19.53
C GLY A 179 -6.45 20.91 -20.41
N LYS A 180 -5.27 20.92 -21.03
CA LYS A 180 -4.72 19.77 -21.79
C LYS A 180 -4.21 18.66 -20.87
N GLU A 181 -3.47 18.99 -19.81
CA GLU A 181 -2.93 18.02 -18.85
C GLU A 181 -4.03 17.38 -18.00
N ARG A 182 -5.10 18.12 -17.69
CA ARG A 182 -6.30 17.56 -17.04
C ARG A 182 -6.94 16.43 -17.85
N LYS A 183 -7.04 16.58 -19.18
CA LYS A 183 -7.55 15.51 -20.06
C LYS A 183 -6.60 14.30 -20.07
N LEU A 184 -5.28 14.53 -20.02
CA LEU A 184 -4.30 13.45 -19.93
C LEU A 184 -4.38 12.71 -18.59
N ARG A 185 -4.61 13.41 -17.46
CA ARG A 185 -4.85 12.79 -16.15
C ARG A 185 -6.04 11.84 -16.16
N SER A 186 -7.14 12.23 -16.81
CA SER A 186 -8.31 11.35 -16.96
C SER A 186 -7.99 10.10 -17.79
N LYS A 187 -7.26 10.26 -18.90
CA LYS A 187 -6.79 9.11 -19.71
C LYS A 187 -5.84 8.21 -18.92
N PHE A 188 -4.99 8.78 -18.08
CA PHE A 188 -4.09 8.03 -17.21
C PHE A 188 -4.87 7.08 -16.30
N PHE A 189 -5.95 7.54 -15.64
CA PHE A 189 -6.75 6.65 -14.79
C PHE A 189 -7.45 5.52 -15.57
N ASN A 190 -7.91 5.78 -16.79
CA ASN A 190 -8.44 4.72 -17.65
C ASN A 190 -7.38 3.67 -17.97
N TRP A 191 -6.16 4.12 -18.30
CA TRP A 191 -5.04 3.21 -18.56
C TRP A 191 -4.54 2.52 -17.29
N PHE A 192 -4.64 3.18 -16.13
CA PHE A 192 -4.29 2.61 -14.83
C PHE A 192 -5.18 1.41 -14.49
N LEU A 193 -6.49 1.55 -14.70
CA LEU A 193 -7.43 0.43 -14.55
C LEU A 193 -7.15 -0.70 -15.56
N PHE A 194 -6.80 -0.35 -16.80
CA PHE A 194 -6.38 -1.34 -17.79
C PHE A 194 -5.10 -2.09 -17.35
N SER A 195 -4.07 -1.38 -16.88
CA SER A 195 -2.84 -1.95 -16.31
C SER A 195 -3.14 -2.89 -15.16
N MET A 196 -4.03 -2.50 -14.25
CA MET A 196 -4.45 -3.34 -13.13
C MET A 196 -5.05 -4.67 -13.65
N CYS A 197 -6.01 -4.60 -14.57
CA CYS A 197 -6.61 -5.79 -15.19
C CYS A 197 -5.59 -6.67 -15.94
N ALA A 198 -4.64 -6.06 -16.66
CA ALA A 198 -3.58 -6.77 -17.36
C ALA A 198 -2.66 -7.52 -16.38
N GLY A 199 -2.27 -6.88 -15.28
CA GLY A 199 -1.51 -7.51 -14.19
C GLY A 199 -2.28 -8.68 -13.55
N SER A 200 -3.58 -8.48 -13.28
CA SER A 200 -4.45 -9.53 -12.75
C SER A 200 -4.52 -10.75 -13.68
N LEU A 201 -4.68 -10.53 -14.99
CA LEU A 201 -4.77 -11.61 -15.97
C LEU A 201 -3.46 -12.42 -15.99
N LEU A 202 -2.31 -11.75 -16.02
CA LEU A 202 -1.00 -12.41 -15.99
C LEU A 202 -0.75 -13.16 -14.69
N ALA A 203 -1.19 -12.62 -13.55
CA ALA A 203 -1.08 -13.28 -12.26
C ALA A 203 -1.82 -14.62 -12.24
N VAL A 204 -3.13 -14.60 -12.51
CA VAL A 204 -3.99 -15.78 -12.36
C VAL A 204 -3.77 -16.84 -13.45
N THR A 205 -3.14 -16.48 -14.57
CA THR A 205 -2.83 -17.42 -15.65
C THR A 205 -1.40 -17.92 -15.58
N PHE A 206 -0.42 -17.02 -15.73
CA PHE A 206 0.98 -17.39 -15.84
C PHE A 206 1.61 -17.71 -14.49
N VAL A 207 1.48 -16.81 -13.50
CA VAL A 207 2.18 -16.99 -12.21
C VAL A 207 1.57 -18.12 -11.40
N VAL A 208 0.23 -18.22 -11.36
CA VAL A 208 -0.47 -19.34 -10.71
C VAL A 208 -0.08 -20.67 -11.35
N TRP A 209 -0.01 -20.74 -12.69
CA TRP A 209 0.47 -21.94 -13.37
C TRP A 209 1.90 -22.32 -12.94
N VAL A 210 2.81 -21.35 -12.82
CA VAL A 210 4.18 -21.59 -12.32
C VAL A 210 4.16 -22.09 -10.88
N GLN A 211 3.37 -21.48 -10.00
CA GLN A 211 3.24 -21.88 -8.59
C GLN A 211 2.79 -23.35 -8.45
N GLU A 212 1.79 -23.75 -9.24
CA GLU A 212 1.21 -25.10 -9.15
C GLU A 212 2.05 -26.17 -9.86
N ASN A 213 2.71 -25.84 -10.99
CA ASN A 213 3.41 -26.83 -11.82
C ASN A 213 4.93 -26.88 -11.61
N LYS A 214 5.58 -25.74 -11.33
CA LYS A 214 7.04 -25.65 -11.11
C LYS A 214 7.39 -25.56 -9.63
N GLY A 215 6.44 -25.16 -8.79
CA GLY A 215 6.55 -25.11 -7.35
C GLY A 215 6.67 -23.68 -6.79
N TRP A 216 6.39 -23.57 -5.50
CA TRP A 216 6.23 -22.29 -4.80
C TRP A 216 7.48 -21.40 -4.74
N GLN A 217 8.67 -22.00 -4.72
CA GLN A 217 9.93 -21.24 -4.77
C GLN A 217 10.03 -20.39 -6.04
N TRP A 218 9.58 -20.92 -7.19
CA TRP A 218 9.58 -20.20 -8.45
C TRP A 218 8.45 -19.18 -8.51
N GLY A 219 7.30 -19.50 -7.92
CA GLY A 219 6.18 -18.57 -7.77
C GLY A 219 6.53 -17.32 -6.96
N PHE A 220 7.00 -17.48 -5.72
CA PHE A 220 7.42 -16.35 -4.89
C PHE A 220 8.65 -15.64 -5.45
N GLY A 221 9.57 -16.38 -6.10
CA GLY A 221 10.69 -15.79 -6.82
C GLY A 221 10.23 -14.87 -7.97
N LEU A 222 9.23 -15.27 -8.75
CA LEU A 222 8.69 -14.47 -9.84
C LEU A 222 7.95 -13.21 -9.32
N SER A 223 7.21 -13.33 -8.22
CA SER A 223 6.63 -12.18 -7.52
C SER A 223 7.72 -11.23 -7.01
N SER A 224 8.82 -11.76 -6.45
CA SER A 224 9.96 -10.96 -5.98
C SER A 224 10.66 -10.21 -7.12
N ILE A 225 10.85 -10.87 -8.27
CA ILE A 225 11.42 -10.23 -9.48
C ILE A 225 10.50 -9.11 -9.97
N SER A 226 9.18 -9.31 -9.96
CA SER A 226 8.21 -8.30 -10.36
C SER A 226 8.32 -7.04 -9.49
N ILE A 227 8.40 -7.18 -8.17
CA ILE A 227 8.58 -6.04 -7.26
C ILE A 227 9.98 -5.40 -7.40
N LEU A 228 11.01 -6.20 -7.69
CA LEU A 228 12.34 -5.67 -8.00
C LEU A 228 12.32 -4.82 -9.28
N LEU A 229 11.55 -5.20 -10.29
CA LEU A 229 11.36 -4.40 -11.51
C LEU A 229 10.63 -3.08 -11.21
N VAL A 230 9.61 -3.10 -10.34
CA VAL A 230 8.94 -1.87 -9.86
C VAL A 230 9.98 -0.92 -9.24
N LEU A 231 10.80 -1.42 -8.31
CA LEU A 231 11.87 -0.64 -7.69
C LEU A 231 12.87 -0.10 -8.73
N ALA A 232 13.26 -0.92 -9.71
CA ALA A 232 14.17 -0.52 -10.76
C ALA A 232 13.61 0.62 -11.61
N PHE A 233 12.34 0.55 -12.03
CA PHE A 233 11.69 1.64 -12.78
C PHE A 233 11.64 2.94 -11.96
N PHE A 234 11.25 2.87 -10.69
CA PHE A 234 11.20 4.04 -9.82
C PHE A 234 12.57 4.68 -9.59
N VAL A 235 13.64 3.88 -9.47
CA VAL A 235 15.00 4.39 -9.30
C VAL A 235 15.55 4.97 -10.61
N LEU A 236 15.31 4.33 -11.75
CA LEU A 236 15.78 4.80 -13.06
C LEU A 236 15.13 6.13 -13.48
N ASP A 237 13.87 6.36 -13.10
CA ASP A 237 13.12 7.55 -13.48
C ASP A 237 13.07 8.65 -12.40
N THR A 238 13.84 8.49 -11.33
CA THR A 238 13.93 9.44 -10.19
C THR A 238 14.04 10.90 -10.62
N CYS A 239 14.86 11.22 -11.63
CA CYS A 239 15.08 12.61 -12.06
C CYS A 239 13.98 13.16 -12.99
N LYS A 240 13.00 12.34 -13.43
CA LYS A 240 11.93 12.74 -14.35
C LYS A 240 10.58 12.95 -13.65
N TYR A 241 10.40 12.37 -12.46
CA TYR A 241 9.15 12.48 -11.72
C TYR A 241 8.89 13.89 -11.20
N ARG A 242 7.63 14.31 -11.28
CA ARG A 242 7.12 15.48 -10.56
C ARG A 242 6.65 15.03 -9.18
N ASN A 243 7.38 15.44 -8.14
CA ASN A 243 7.02 15.14 -6.76
C ASN A 243 6.31 16.35 -6.13
N ARG A 244 5.08 16.13 -5.65
CA ARG A 244 4.40 17.11 -4.81
C ARG A 244 4.89 17.02 -3.37
N ILE A 245 4.90 18.17 -2.71
CA ILE A 245 5.20 18.29 -1.28
C ILE A 245 3.93 17.86 -0.52
N PRO A 246 4.04 17.05 0.55
CA PRO A 246 2.88 16.63 1.34
C PRO A 246 2.11 17.84 1.89
N THR A 247 0.83 17.96 1.55
CA THR A 247 -0.06 19.07 1.98
C THR A 247 -0.98 18.72 3.15
N GLY A 248 -0.79 17.54 3.75
CA GLY A 248 -1.59 17.02 4.85
C GLY A 248 -2.76 16.16 4.38
N SER A 249 -3.16 15.18 5.20
CA SER A 249 -4.24 14.25 4.86
C SER A 249 -5.62 14.79 5.27
N PRO A 250 -6.67 14.63 4.44
CA PRO A 250 -8.06 14.89 4.84
C PRO A 250 -8.49 14.12 6.10
N LEU A 251 -7.89 12.95 6.35
CA LEU A 251 -8.18 12.14 7.54
C LEU A 251 -7.84 12.87 8.84
N THR A 252 -6.80 13.71 8.88
CA THR A 252 -6.50 14.50 10.09
C THR A 252 -7.61 15.49 10.38
N ARG A 253 -8.20 16.10 9.34
CA ARG A 253 -9.32 17.04 9.50
C ARG A 253 -10.58 16.33 10.01
N ILE A 254 -10.88 15.15 9.47
CA ILE A 254 -12.01 14.34 9.94
C ILE A 254 -11.80 13.95 11.41
N ALA A 255 -10.61 13.47 11.77
CA ALA A 255 -10.26 13.13 13.15
C ALA A 255 -10.38 14.34 14.10
N GLN A 256 -9.91 15.52 13.67
CA GLN A 256 -10.05 16.77 14.44
C GLN A 256 -11.51 17.12 14.71
N VAL A 257 -12.39 17.00 13.71
CA VAL A 257 -13.83 17.27 13.86
C VAL A 257 -14.48 16.27 14.81
N ILE A 258 -14.16 14.98 14.70
CA ILE A 258 -14.69 13.95 15.61
C ILE A 258 -14.23 14.20 17.05
N VAL A 259 -12.92 14.47 17.25
CA VAL A 259 -12.37 14.77 18.58
C VAL A 259 -12.98 16.04 19.16
N ALA A 260 -13.14 17.10 18.37
CA ALA A 260 -13.78 18.34 18.79
C ALA A 260 -15.25 18.13 19.17
N ALA A 261 -16.00 17.33 18.39
CA ALA A 261 -17.39 17.00 18.69
C ALA A 261 -17.53 16.18 19.98
N VAL A 262 -16.67 15.17 20.18
CA VAL A 262 -16.65 14.36 21.41
C VAL A 262 -16.29 15.21 22.61
N ARG A 263 -15.28 16.08 22.51
CA ARG A 263 -14.92 17.02 23.58
C ARG A 263 -16.07 17.97 23.92
N LYS A 264 -16.74 18.54 22.91
CA LYS A 264 -17.91 19.42 23.10
C LYS A 264 -19.08 18.69 23.77
N ARG A 265 -19.34 17.43 23.41
CA ARG A 265 -20.38 16.61 24.05
C ARG A 265 -20.04 16.29 25.51
N ARG A 266 -18.77 16.03 25.84
CA ARG A 266 -18.34 15.80 27.22
C ARG A 266 -18.47 17.05 28.09
N ILE A 267 -18.10 18.23 27.57
CA ILE A 267 -18.28 19.50 28.27
C ILE A 267 -19.76 19.82 28.45
N GLY A 268 -20.58 19.62 27.41
CA GLY A 268 -22.04 19.81 27.50
C GLY A 268 -22.68 18.94 28.59
N ASN A 269 -22.26 17.69 28.73
CA ASN A 269 -22.73 16.82 29.82
C ASN A 269 -22.28 17.30 31.21
N GLN A 270 -21.09 17.91 31.35
CA GLN A 270 -20.63 18.44 32.65
C GLN A 270 -21.36 19.72 33.05
N VAL A 271 -21.65 20.62 32.11
CA VAL A 271 -22.48 21.81 32.37
C VAL A 271 -23.89 21.41 32.80
N SER A 272 -24.50 20.40 32.15
CA SER A 272 -25.81 19.89 32.58
C SER A 272 -25.82 19.18 33.94
N THR A 273 -24.65 18.81 34.49
CA THR A 273 -24.55 18.20 35.83
C THR A 273 -24.26 19.24 36.91
N ASP A 274 -23.71 20.41 36.56
CA ASP A 274 -23.46 21.52 37.49
C ASP A 274 -24.71 22.41 37.67
N ASP A 275 -25.57 22.51 36.64
CA ASP A 275 -26.87 23.20 36.72
C ASP A 275 -27.91 22.47 37.59
N THR A 276 -27.62 21.26 38.08
CA THR A 276 -28.46 20.56 39.09
C THR A 276 -28.00 20.81 40.53
N ASN A 277 -26.89 21.53 40.74
CA ASN A 277 -26.35 21.82 42.08
C ASN A 277 -26.20 23.32 42.42
N TYR A 278 -26.58 24.24 41.52
CA TYR A 278 -26.83 25.63 41.89
C TYR A 278 -28.31 25.92 41.79
N GLY A 279 -28.95 26.04 42.96
CA GLY A 279 -30.33 26.44 43.09
C GLY A 279 -30.59 27.82 42.49
N SER A 280 -31.88 28.05 42.22
CA SER A 280 -32.56 29.34 42.26
C SER A 280 -31.65 30.57 42.23
N ASP A 281 -31.49 31.21 41.07
CA ASP A 281 -31.74 32.65 40.94
C ASP A 281 -31.65 33.15 39.49
N LYS A 282 -32.80 33.67 39.02
CA LYS A 282 -33.02 34.84 38.17
C LYS A 282 -32.16 35.07 36.90
N GLU A 283 -32.86 34.94 35.77
CA GLU A 283 -33.02 35.95 34.70
C GLU A 283 -31.85 36.93 34.46
N ASN A 284 -31.13 36.76 33.34
CA ASN A 284 -30.87 37.84 32.38
C ASN A 284 -30.17 37.32 31.11
N GLY A 285 -30.73 37.70 29.95
CA GLY A 285 -30.26 37.28 28.65
C GLY A 285 -28.89 37.83 28.29
N ASN A 286 -28.08 37.01 27.60
CA ASN A 286 -27.01 37.47 26.73
C ASN A 286 -26.77 36.44 25.62
N VAL A 287 -27.18 36.81 24.41
CA VAL A 287 -26.96 36.06 23.16
C VAL A 287 -25.47 36.11 22.82
N THR A 288 -24.80 34.96 22.76
CA THR A 288 -23.40 34.87 22.31
C THR A 288 -23.27 35.20 20.81
N PRO A 289 -22.21 35.91 20.37
CA PRO A 289 -22.06 36.33 18.98
C PRO A 289 -21.77 35.15 18.04
N ARG A 290 -22.43 35.10 16.87
CA ARG A 290 -22.13 34.13 15.81
C ARG A 290 -20.79 34.44 15.14
N THR A 291 -19.92 33.43 15.04
CA THR A 291 -18.65 33.50 14.28
C THR A 291 -18.88 33.56 12.76
N PRO A 292 -18.19 34.43 12.01
CA PRO A 292 -18.45 34.70 10.59
C PRO A 292 -17.83 33.70 9.60
N GLN A 293 -17.71 32.42 9.95
CA GLN A 293 -17.00 31.43 9.12
C GLN A 293 -17.81 30.76 8.00
N PHE A 294 -19.03 31.22 7.73
CA PHE A 294 -19.80 30.79 6.56
C PHE A 294 -20.38 32.01 5.85
N ARG A 295 -19.61 32.53 4.88
CA ARG A 295 -20.12 33.34 3.77
C ARG A 295 -19.45 32.89 2.49
#